data_AF-A0A0W0R6G4-F1
#
_entry.id   AF-A0A0W0R6G4-F1
#
_cell.length_a   1.000
_cell.length_b   1.000
_cell.length_c   1.000
_cell.angle_alpha   90.00
_cell.angle_beta   90.00
_cell.angle_gamma   90.00
#
_symmetry.space_group_name_H-M   'P 1'
#
loop_
_entity.id
_entity.type
_entity.pdbx_description
1 polymer ?
#
loop_
_entity_poly.entity_id
_entity_poly.type
_entity_poly.pdbx_seq_one_letter_code
_entity_poly.pdbx_strand_id
1 'polypeptide(L)'
;MRALRELRHHIRPDHFSKIKDVHLSHKPGLLWGTLSGDRWRHKSMGVTLDHITDPEKFHELQSQAFNNLKSWEKEKVEPPQKVEVVQQDFGVTALEVTKKHGKVYPVLNMANSLFPGGAALEGGSAQEENLWHRSSCARSLLSKGIYYDEAQKCFLYDENTRKLLIGQEKMSPEELQSLSVLRRIKIPEAYKVFMDEQPQICFRGPEILVPTYADEFTSKKQFIADSVLSYPLLPKEKIFPFYEIRAAAPELVGKEIDLDSGKYTSDLRHRISALLDTLILKRKTDAILGAWGCGSFKNKPDVVAGIFREEIEKRAKHFQHIVFPIIDTQYEANYPVFKKYLDGLKLGNLAGKSSYNTKALTLLNPYSMYAPGHKKPETPSKDELQSPTCGPL
;
A
#
# COMPACT_ATOMS: atom_id res chain seq x y z
N MET A 1 -30.25 13.27 -14.38
CA MET A 1 -30.62 12.13 -15.27
C MET A 1 -29.83 12.04 -16.59
N ARG A 2 -28.87 12.93 -16.90
CA ARG A 2 -27.98 12.77 -18.09
C ARG A 2 -26.62 12.11 -17.79
N ALA A 3 -26.19 12.08 -16.52
CA ALA A 3 -24.92 11.48 -16.07
C ALA A 3 -24.90 9.94 -16.00
N LEU A 4 -26.07 9.28 -16.15
CA LEU A 4 -26.20 7.81 -16.10
C LEU A 4 -26.15 7.14 -17.49
N ARG A 5 -26.06 7.92 -18.58
CA ARG A 5 -26.01 7.38 -19.96
C ARG A 5 -24.60 7.24 -20.53
N GLU A 6 -23.60 7.86 -19.90
CA GLU A 6 -22.20 7.87 -20.36
C GLU A 6 -21.32 6.80 -19.68
N LEU A 7 -21.85 6.02 -18.74
CA LEU A 7 -21.17 4.88 -18.11
C LEU A 7 -21.28 3.57 -18.93
N ARG A 8 -21.55 3.67 -20.23
CA ARG A 8 -21.43 2.56 -21.19
C ARG A 8 -20.16 2.68 -22.02
N HIS A 9 -19.03 3.00 -21.38
CA HIS A 9 -17.80 2.43 -21.91
C HIS A 9 -17.89 0.93 -21.66
N HIS A 10 -18.00 0.16 -22.75
CA HIS A 10 -17.81 -1.28 -22.70
C HIS A 10 -16.37 -1.50 -22.21
N ILE A 11 -16.16 -1.59 -20.89
CA ILE A 11 -15.02 -2.30 -20.35
C ILE A 11 -15.14 -3.66 -21.01
N ARG A 12 -14.23 -3.95 -21.94
CA ARG A 12 -14.27 -5.21 -22.65
C ARG A 12 -14.25 -6.32 -21.58
N PRO A 13 -15.09 -7.36 -21.71
CA PRO A 13 -15.16 -8.43 -20.71
C PRO A 13 -13.81 -9.07 -20.37
N ASP A 14 -12.80 -8.88 -21.23
CA ASP A 14 -11.45 -9.43 -21.15
C ASP A 14 -10.42 -8.53 -20.44
N HIS A 15 -10.72 -7.28 -20.06
CA HIS A 15 -9.67 -6.36 -19.61
C HIS A 15 -8.88 -6.88 -18.40
N PHE A 16 -9.56 -7.55 -17.46
CA PHE A 16 -8.96 -8.15 -16.27
C PHE A 16 -8.75 -9.67 -16.38
N SER A 17 -9.01 -10.30 -17.52
CA SER A 17 -8.90 -11.76 -17.66
C SER A 17 -7.48 -12.23 -17.37
N LYS A 18 -6.47 -11.49 -17.84
CA LYS A 18 -5.05 -11.79 -17.57
C LYS A 18 -4.74 -11.88 -16.07
N ILE A 19 -5.32 -11.02 -15.23
CA ILE A 19 -5.12 -11.12 -13.77
C ILE A 19 -5.68 -12.44 -13.23
N LYS A 20 -6.88 -12.82 -13.67
CA LYS A 20 -7.51 -14.08 -13.26
C LYS A 20 -6.74 -15.29 -13.75
N ASP A 21 -6.27 -15.27 -15.00
CA ASP A 21 -5.50 -16.34 -15.60
C ASP A 21 -4.19 -16.59 -14.84
N VAL A 22 -3.48 -15.51 -14.52
CA VAL A 22 -2.23 -15.56 -13.74
C VAL A 22 -2.49 -16.04 -12.31
N HIS A 23 -3.55 -15.57 -11.67
CA HIS A 23 -3.93 -16.09 -10.35
C HIS A 23 -4.23 -17.60 -10.40
N LEU A 24 -4.96 -18.07 -11.41
CA LEU A 24 -5.27 -19.50 -11.57
C LEU A 24 -4.01 -20.35 -11.83
N SER A 25 -3.01 -19.84 -12.57
CA SER A 25 -1.77 -20.56 -12.84
C SER A 25 -0.88 -20.74 -11.59
N HIS A 26 -1.03 -19.86 -10.59
CA HIS A 26 -0.27 -19.93 -9.33
C HIS A 26 -0.94 -20.77 -8.23
N LYS A 27 -1.95 -21.57 -8.57
CA LYS A 27 -2.65 -22.41 -7.59
C LYS A 27 -1.68 -23.33 -6.84
N PRO A 28 -1.54 -23.22 -5.50
CA PRO A 28 -0.60 -24.06 -4.75
C PRO A 28 -0.94 -25.55 -4.85
N GLY A 29 0.11 -26.39 -4.86
CA GLY A 29 -0.02 -27.85 -4.87
C GLY A 29 -0.77 -28.40 -3.64
N LEU A 30 -1.45 -29.54 -3.79
CA LEU A 30 -2.40 -30.08 -2.82
C LEU A 30 -1.79 -30.36 -1.43
N LEU A 31 -0.56 -30.90 -1.39
CA LEU A 31 0.13 -31.34 -0.17
C LEU A 31 0.94 -30.23 0.51
N TRP A 32 1.66 -29.42 -0.26
CA TRP A 32 2.52 -28.36 0.29
C TRP A 32 1.75 -27.09 0.66
N GLY A 33 0.75 -26.69 -0.13
CA GLY A 33 -0.02 -25.45 0.10
C GLY A 33 -1.06 -25.53 1.22
N THR A 34 -1.41 -26.74 1.68
CA THR A 34 -2.31 -26.92 2.85
C THR A 34 -1.56 -26.76 4.16
N LEU A 35 -0.27 -27.11 4.21
CA LEU A 35 0.58 -26.99 5.40
C LEU A 35 1.12 -25.56 5.60
N SER A 36 1.41 -24.82 4.52
CA SER A 36 1.85 -23.42 4.59
C SER A 36 0.71 -22.40 4.77
N GLY A 37 -0.54 -22.83 4.51
CA GLY A 37 -1.71 -21.95 4.48
C GLY A 37 -1.93 -21.22 3.14
N ASP A 38 -1.01 -21.35 2.20
CA ASP A 38 -1.05 -20.63 0.91
C ASP A 38 -2.30 -20.97 0.10
N ARG A 39 -2.82 -22.21 0.21
CA ARG A 39 -3.97 -22.65 -0.58
C ARG A 39 -5.27 -21.94 -0.22
N TRP A 40 -5.55 -21.71 1.06
CA TRP A 40 -6.78 -21.03 1.45
C TRP A 40 -6.65 -19.51 1.24
N ARG A 41 -5.45 -18.94 1.40
CA ARG A 41 -5.17 -17.55 1.03
C ARG A 41 -5.32 -17.34 -0.48
N HIS A 42 -4.77 -18.23 -1.31
CA HIS A 42 -5.00 -18.25 -2.76
C HIS A 42 -6.50 -18.23 -3.10
N LYS A 43 -7.28 -19.14 -2.51
CA LYS A 43 -8.74 -19.15 -2.69
C LYS A 43 -9.40 -17.83 -2.24
N SER A 44 -8.94 -17.25 -1.13
CA SER A 44 -9.40 -15.95 -0.66
C SER A 44 -9.09 -14.85 -1.68
N MET A 45 -7.90 -14.81 -2.27
CA MET A 45 -7.56 -13.83 -3.31
C MET A 45 -8.49 -13.94 -4.51
N GLY A 46 -8.84 -15.15 -4.93
CA GLY A 46 -9.82 -15.37 -6.00
C GLY A 46 -11.16 -14.66 -5.74
N VAL A 47 -11.69 -14.73 -4.51
CA VAL A 47 -12.92 -14.01 -4.12
C VAL A 47 -12.74 -12.49 -4.24
N THR A 48 -11.57 -11.96 -3.86
CA THR A 48 -11.27 -10.53 -4.02
C THR A 48 -11.22 -10.14 -5.49
N LEU A 49 -10.51 -10.92 -6.32
CA LEU A 49 -10.43 -10.70 -7.76
C LEU A 49 -11.81 -10.71 -8.40
N ASP A 50 -12.71 -11.62 -8.01
CA ASP A 50 -14.07 -11.68 -8.54
C ASP A 50 -14.91 -10.45 -8.24
N HIS A 51 -14.67 -9.74 -7.13
CA HIS A 51 -15.38 -8.49 -6.82
C HIS A 51 -14.79 -7.29 -7.55
N ILE A 52 -13.46 -7.23 -7.64
CA ILE A 52 -12.78 -6.03 -8.14
C ILE A 52 -12.62 -6.04 -9.66
N THR A 53 -12.75 -7.19 -10.32
CA THR A 53 -12.62 -7.30 -11.79
C THR A 53 -13.97 -7.34 -12.51
N ASP A 54 -15.04 -7.66 -11.79
CA ASP A 54 -16.42 -7.55 -12.27
C ASP A 54 -16.85 -6.06 -12.20
N PRO A 55 -17.24 -5.44 -13.34
CA PRO A 55 -17.59 -4.02 -13.37
C PRO A 55 -18.76 -3.63 -12.47
N GLU A 56 -19.79 -4.47 -12.35
CA GLU A 56 -20.99 -4.17 -11.57
C GLU A 56 -20.71 -4.28 -10.08
N LYS A 57 -20.03 -5.35 -9.64
CA LYS A 57 -19.62 -5.53 -8.25
C LYS A 57 -18.66 -4.43 -7.81
N PHE A 58 -17.68 -4.09 -8.64
CA PHE A 58 -16.74 -3.03 -8.30
C PHE A 58 -17.43 -1.66 -8.22
N HIS A 59 -18.38 -1.37 -9.12
CA HIS A 59 -19.18 -0.16 -9.05
C HIS A 59 -20.03 -0.10 -7.77
N GLU A 60 -20.60 -1.23 -7.33
CA GLU A 60 -21.29 -1.31 -6.04
C GLU A 60 -20.34 -0.96 -4.88
N LEU A 61 -19.13 -1.56 -4.84
CA LEU A 61 -18.11 -1.27 -3.82
C LEU A 61 -17.76 0.23 -3.78
N GLN A 62 -17.52 0.85 -4.94
CA GLN A 62 -17.24 2.28 -5.04
C GLN A 62 -18.41 3.13 -4.53
N SER A 63 -19.63 2.77 -4.92
CA SER A 63 -20.84 3.48 -4.50
C SER A 63 -21.05 3.40 -2.99
N GLN A 64 -20.85 2.22 -2.39
CA GLN A 64 -20.97 2.05 -0.94
C GLN A 64 -19.90 2.83 -0.18
N ALA A 65 -18.63 2.72 -0.60
CA ALA A 65 -17.53 3.46 0.00
C ALA A 65 -17.77 4.98 -0.02
N PHE A 66 -18.25 5.50 -1.16
CA PHE A 66 -18.59 6.92 -1.32
C PHE A 66 -19.75 7.34 -0.41
N ASN A 67 -20.83 6.56 -0.37
CA ASN A 67 -22.00 6.86 0.46
C ASN A 67 -21.67 6.83 1.95
N ASN A 68 -20.86 5.85 2.39
CA ASN A 68 -20.39 5.76 3.76
C ASN A 68 -19.55 6.97 4.15
N LEU A 69 -18.56 7.34 3.34
CA LEU A 69 -17.72 8.51 3.59
C LEU A 69 -18.56 9.79 3.69
N LYS A 70 -19.48 10.00 2.75
CA LYS A 70 -20.41 11.15 2.76
C LYS A 70 -21.29 11.18 4.01
N SER A 71 -21.66 10.01 4.54
CA SER A 71 -22.40 9.92 5.80
C SER A 71 -21.51 10.28 6.99
N TRP A 72 -20.32 9.71 7.06
CA TRP A 72 -19.35 9.93 8.14
C TRP A 72 -18.84 11.37 8.22
N GLU A 73 -18.74 12.06 7.08
CA GLU A 73 -18.40 13.49 7.01
C GLU A 73 -19.37 14.40 7.79
N LYS A 74 -20.63 13.98 7.99
CA LYS A 74 -21.64 14.75 8.73
C LYS A 74 -21.40 14.75 10.24
N GLU A 75 -20.77 13.71 10.76
CA GLU A 75 -20.53 13.48 12.19
C GLU A 75 -19.03 13.50 12.51
N LYS A 76 -18.21 14.05 11.60
CA LYS A 76 -16.76 14.02 11.73
C LYS A 76 -16.25 14.81 12.93
N VAL A 77 -15.21 14.27 13.55
CA VAL A 77 -14.39 14.96 14.55
C VAL A 77 -13.06 15.33 13.89
N GLU A 78 -12.45 16.47 14.22
CA GLU A 78 -11.12 16.78 13.68
C GLU A 78 -10.06 15.79 14.21
N PRO A 79 -9.13 15.33 13.35
CA PRO A 79 -8.02 14.48 13.79
C PRO A 79 -7.15 15.17 14.84
N PRO A 80 -6.52 14.42 15.77
CA PRO A 80 -5.60 15.01 16.72
C PRO A 80 -4.31 15.48 16.02
N GLN A 81 -3.51 16.32 16.69
CA GLN A 81 -2.24 16.85 16.17
C GLN A 81 -1.04 16.06 16.72
N LYS A 82 -1.04 14.76 16.46
CA LYS A 82 -0.01 13.87 17.01
C LYS A 82 0.18 12.64 16.17
N VAL A 83 1.28 11.95 16.44
CA VAL A 83 1.47 10.56 16.05
C VAL A 83 0.80 9.65 17.09
N GLU A 84 0.07 8.64 16.63
CA GLU A 84 -0.48 7.57 17.47
C GLU A 84 0.12 6.22 17.06
N VAL A 85 0.58 5.43 18.03
CA VAL A 85 1.02 4.05 17.80
C VAL A 85 0.03 3.11 18.48
N VAL A 86 -0.67 2.31 17.67
CA VAL A 86 -1.78 1.46 18.13
C VAL A 86 -1.49 -0.01 17.84
N GLN A 87 -1.87 -0.88 18.78
CA GLN A 87 -1.67 -2.32 18.64
C GLN A 87 -2.87 -2.94 17.91
N GLN A 88 -2.99 -2.63 16.62
CA GLN A 88 -4.15 -2.99 15.81
C GLN A 88 -3.74 -3.22 14.35
N ASP A 89 -4.57 -3.96 13.63
CA ASP A 89 -4.47 -4.15 12.18
C ASP A 89 -4.60 -2.81 11.44
N PHE A 90 -3.84 -2.65 10.34
CA PHE A 90 -3.83 -1.41 9.57
C PHE A 90 -5.21 -1.07 8.98
N GLY A 91 -5.94 -2.06 8.48
CA GLY A 91 -7.22 -1.83 7.80
C GLY A 91 -8.36 -1.61 8.78
N VAL A 92 -8.31 -2.22 9.96
CA VAL A 92 -9.23 -1.89 11.07
C VAL A 92 -8.99 -0.45 11.53
N THR A 93 -7.73 -0.09 11.77
CA THR A 93 -7.35 1.29 12.13
C THR A 93 -7.81 2.28 11.06
N ALA A 94 -7.57 1.95 9.78
CA ALA A 94 -7.94 2.79 8.66
C ALA A 94 -9.45 3.03 8.57
N LEU A 95 -10.26 2.00 8.77
CA LEU A 95 -11.71 2.14 8.85
C LEU A 95 -12.11 3.07 10.00
N GLU A 96 -11.57 2.84 11.20
CA GLU A 96 -11.92 3.61 12.39
C GLU A 96 -11.59 5.10 12.23
N VAL A 97 -10.38 5.44 11.79
CA VAL A 97 -9.97 6.85 11.63
C VAL A 97 -10.66 7.51 10.43
N THR A 98 -10.88 6.78 9.33
CA THR A 98 -11.62 7.30 8.16
C THR A 98 -13.06 7.64 8.54
N LYS A 99 -13.73 6.73 9.27
CA LYS A 99 -15.09 6.93 9.77
C LYS A 99 -15.16 8.06 10.79
N LYS A 100 -14.27 8.09 11.77
CA LYS A 100 -14.27 9.10 12.84
C LYS A 100 -14.03 10.51 12.33
N HIS A 101 -13.16 10.65 11.33
CA HIS A 101 -12.71 11.95 10.83
C HIS A 101 -13.35 12.36 9.51
N GLY A 102 -14.15 11.48 8.89
CA GLY A 102 -14.80 11.74 7.60
C GLY A 102 -13.81 12.15 6.52
N LYS A 103 -12.62 11.55 6.51
CA LYS A 103 -11.53 11.89 5.56
C LYS A 103 -10.85 10.61 5.12
N VAL A 104 -10.43 10.57 3.86
CA VAL A 104 -9.72 9.43 3.26
C VAL A 104 -8.24 9.48 3.63
N TYR A 105 -7.75 8.46 4.32
CA TYR A 105 -6.35 8.37 4.71
C TYR A 105 -5.50 7.69 3.61
N PRO A 106 -4.29 8.21 3.33
CA PRO A 106 -3.22 7.43 2.72
C PRO A 106 -2.82 6.27 3.63
N VAL A 107 -2.71 5.07 3.06
CA VAL A 107 -2.24 3.86 3.74
C VAL A 107 -0.98 3.38 3.04
N LEU A 108 0.09 3.19 3.81
CA LEU A 108 1.34 2.64 3.32
C LEU A 108 1.15 1.17 2.94
N ASN A 109 1.29 0.88 1.65
CA ASN A 109 1.63 -0.45 1.17
C ASN A 109 3.15 -0.64 1.31
N MET A 110 3.54 -1.56 2.21
CA MET A 110 4.94 -1.91 2.46
C MET A 110 5.46 -2.83 1.36
N ALA A 111 5.63 -2.25 0.17
CA ALA A 111 5.69 -2.98 -1.08
C ALA A 111 6.98 -3.81 -1.25
N ASN A 112 6.85 -4.94 -1.93
CA ASN A 112 7.95 -5.60 -2.61
C ASN A 112 8.44 -4.72 -3.77
N SER A 113 9.76 -4.59 -3.90
CA SER A 113 10.36 -3.71 -4.91
C SER A 113 10.33 -4.27 -6.34
N LEU A 114 9.98 -5.55 -6.53
CA LEU A 114 10.01 -6.25 -7.80
C LEU A 114 8.62 -6.79 -8.19
N PHE A 115 7.93 -7.43 -7.25
CA PHE A 115 6.65 -8.10 -7.48
C PHE A 115 5.50 -7.23 -6.95
N PRO A 116 4.62 -6.67 -7.81
CA PRO A 116 3.46 -5.91 -7.35
C PRO A 116 2.52 -6.79 -6.55
N GLY A 117 2.28 -6.41 -5.29
CA GLY A 117 1.44 -7.20 -4.39
C GLY A 117 2.18 -8.35 -3.70
N GLY A 118 3.49 -8.41 -3.80
CA GLY A 118 4.29 -9.47 -3.20
C GLY A 118 3.81 -10.84 -3.69
N ALA A 119 3.53 -11.72 -2.74
CA ALA A 119 3.03 -13.07 -3.01
C ALA A 119 1.49 -13.19 -2.91
N ALA A 120 0.72 -12.10 -3.11
CA ALA A 120 -0.73 -12.10 -2.88
C ALA A 120 -1.49 -13.05 -3.81
N LEU A 121 -1.00 -13.24 -5.04
CA LEU A 121 -1.64 -14.14 -6.01
C LEU A 121 -1.34 -15.60 -5.70
N GLU A 122 -0.25 -15.88 -4.97
CA GLU A 122 0.26 -17.18 -4.55
C GLU A 122 -0.24 -17.58 -3.15
N GLY A 123 -0.65 -16.61 -2.33
CA GLY A 123 -1.17 -16.83 -0.96
C GLY A 123 -0.21 -16.43 0.16
N GLY A 124 0.66 -15.44 -0.05
CA GLY A 124 1.49 -14.84 0.99
C GLY A 124 0.68 -14.13 2.09
N SER A 125 1.36 -13.73 3.17
CA SER A 125 0.70 -13.24 4.39
C SER A 125 1.37 -12.02 5.03
N ALA A 126 2.26 -11.31 4.33
CA ALA A 126 2.79 -10.06 4.85
C ALA A 126 1.77 -8.92 4.67
N GLN A 127 2.13 -7.72 5.09
CA GLN A 127 1.21 -6.59 5.10
C GLN A 127 0.71 -6.21 3.70
N GLU A 128 1.57 -6.28 2.68
CA GLU A 128 1.20 -6.01 1.30
C GLU A 128 0.16 -7.02 0.80
N GLU A 129 0.37 -8.31 1.02
CA GLU A 129 -0.58 -9.34 0.60
C GLU A 129 -1.91 -9.17 1.34
N ASN A 130 -1.89 -8.86 2.63
CA ASN A 130 -3.09 -8.60 3.41
C ASN A 130 -3.88 -7.40 2.85
N LEU A 131 -3.19 -6.32 2.47
CA LEU A 131 -3.80 -5.17 1.79
C LEU A 131 -4.47 -5.57 0.48
N TRP A 132 -3.81 -6.41 -0.31
CA TRP A 132 -4.30 -6.88 -1.61
C TRP A 132 -5.49 -7.82 -1.47
N HIS A 133 -5.46 -8.75 -0.52
CA HIS A 133 -6.61 -9.60 -0.20
C HIS A 133 -7.85 -8.78 0.19
N ARG A 134 -7.68 -7.57 0.72
CA ARG A 134 -8.77 -6.82 1.33
C ARG A 134 -9.33 -5.68 0.49
N SER A 135 -8.67 -5.38 -0.63
CA SER A 135 -8.93 -4.15 -1.36
C SER A 135 -8.86 -4.29 -2.86
N SER A 136 -9.10 -3.18 -3.56
CA SER A 136 -9.01 -3.09 -5.00
C SER A 136 -7.59 -2.93 -5.55
N CYS A 137 -6.54 -2.94 -4.72
CA CYS A 137 -5.15 -2.72 -5.13
C CYS A 137 -4.70 -3.60 -6.31
N ALA A 138 -5.15 -4.86 -6.38
CA ALA A 138 -4.77 -5.77 -7.46
C ALA A 138 -5.24 -5.31 -8.86
N ARG A 139 -6.21 -4.39 -8.97
CA ARG A 139 -6.55 -3.75 -10.26
C ARG A 139 -5.37 -2.98 -10.85
N SER A 140 -4.42 -2.55 -10.03
CA SER A 140 -3.24 -1.81 -10.48
C SER A 140 -2.26 -2.66 -11.31
N LEU A 141 -2.40 -4.00 -11.35
CA LEU A 141 -1.55 -4.87 -12.17
C LEU A 141 -1.58 -4.52 -13.66
N LEU A 142 -2.59 -3.79 -14.13
CA LEU A 142 -2.70 -3.30 -15.51
C LEU A 142 -2.31 -1.83 -15.69
N SER A 143 -1.76 -1.21 -14.64
CA SER A 143 -1.30 0.17 -14.67
C SER A 143 0.07 0.29 -15.34
N LYS A 144 0.38 1.50 -15.83
CA LYS A 144 1.69 1.83 -16.37
C LYS A 144 2.78 1.51 -15.34
N GLY A 145 3.89 0.92 -15.80
CA GLY A 145 5.01 0.57 -14.94
C GLY A 145 4.99 -0.87 -14.42
N ILE A 146 3.93 -1.63 -14.71
CA ILE A 146 3.84 -3.06 -14.45
C ILE A 146 3.68 -3.77 -15.79
N TYR A 147 4.40 -4.87 -15.98
CA TYR A 147 4.25 -5.75 -17.12
C TYR A 147 4.12 -7.20 -16.66
N TYR A 148 3.57 -8.05 -17.52
CA TYR A 148 3.55 -9.49 -17.29
C TYR A 148 4.75 -10.13 -17.98
N ASP A 149 5.54 -10.87 -17.21
CA ASP A 149 6.68 -11.64 -17.71
C ASP A 149 6.20 -13.05 -18.09
N GLU A 150 6.19 -13.35 -19.39
CA GLU A 150 5.71 -14.65 -19.88
C GLU A 150 6.64 -15.81 -19.48
N ALA A 151 7.93 -15.55 -19.23
CA ALA A 151 8.90 -16.59 -18.88
C ALA A 151 8.77 -17.00 -17.41
N GLN A 152 8.65 -16.02 -16.52
CA GLN A 152 8.47 -16.21 -15.08
C GLN A 152 7.00 -16.41 -14.69
N LYS A 153 6.08 -16.15 -15.63
CA LYS A 153 4.62 -16.22 -15.46
C LYS A 153 4.09 -15.34 -14.33
N CYS A 154 4.74 -14.23 -14.03
CA CYS A 154 4.38 -13.32 -12.95
C CYS A 154 4.32 -11.87 -13.44
N PHE A 155 3.73 -10.99 -12.65
CA PHE A 155 3.81 -9.55 -12.89
C PHE A 155 5.07 -8.98 -12.27
N LEU A 156 5.70 -8.04 -12.98
CA LEU A 156 6.93 -7.36 -12.55
C LEU A 156 6.79 -5.85 -12.72
N TYR A 157 7.42 -5.12 -11.81
CA TYR A 157 7.66 -3.69 -12.01
C TYR A 157 8.76 -3.45 -13.05
N ASP A 158 8.55 -2.46 -13.93
CA ASP A 158 9.62 -1.95 -14.79
C ASP A 158 10.69 -1.19 -13.98
N GLU A 159 11.87 -0.98 -14.55
CA GLU A 159 13.00 -0.39 -13.84
C GLU A 159 12.69 0.99 -13.23
N ASN A 160 11.92 1.82 -13.93
CA ASN A 160 11.54 3.15 -13.46
C ASN A 160 10.61 3.06 -12.24
N THR A 161 9.64 2.15 -12.27
CA THR A 161 8.72 1.92 -11.16
C THR A 161 9.45 1.34 -9.97
N ARG A 162 10.41 0.43 -10.20
CA ARG A 162 11.28 -0.08 -9.13
C ARG A 162 12.04 1.07 -8.45
N LYS A 163 12.67 1.97 -9.22
CA LYS A 163 13.34 3.18 -8.71
C LYS A 163 12.38 4.07 -7.91
N LEU A 164 11.17 4.29 -8.41
CA LEU A 164 10.13 5.04 -7.71
C LEU A 164 9.78 4.41 -6.35
N LEU A 165 9.54 3.10 -6.29
CA LEU A 165 9.17 2.42 -5.05
C LEU A 165 10.28 2.42 -3.99
N ILE A 166 11.55 2.36 -4.41
CA ILE A 166 12.70 2.48 -3.51
C ILE A 166 13.11 3.93 -3.26
N GLY A 167 12.29 4.91 -3.66
CA GLY A 167 12.53 6.33 -3.41
C GLY A 167 13.70 6.92 -4.19
N GLN A 168 14.13 6.34 -5.30
CA GLN A 168 15.24 6.83 -6.14
C GLN A 168 14.79 7.69 -7.32
N GLU A 169 13.49 7.82 -7.55
CA GLU A 169 12.95 8.76 -8.54
C GLU A 169 13.04 10.20 -8.01
N LYS A 170 13.81 11.05 -8.69
CA LYS A 170 13.92 12.48 -8.35
C LYS A 170 12.61 13.19 -8.63
N MET A 171 12.26 14.13 -7.76
CA MET A 171 11.16 15.06 -8.04
C MET A 171 11.51 15.96 -9.24
N SER A 172 10.53 16.26 -10.09
CA SER A 172 10.69 17.19 -11.21
C SER A 172 10.95 18.62 -10.70
N PRO A 173 11.45 19.54 -11.55
CA PRO A 173 11.62 20.94 -11.17
C PRO A 173 10.33 21.58 -10.61
N GLU A 174 9.17 21.25 -11.19
CA GLU A 174 7.86 21.75 -10.76
C GLU A 174 7.45 21.17 -9.38
N GLU A 175 7.74 19.89 -9.14
CA GLU A 175 7.50 19.24 -7.86
C GLU A 175 8.43 19.81 -6.77
N LEU A 176 9.72 20.03 -7.07
CA LEU A 176 10.68 20.66 -6.15
C LEU A 176 10.30 22.10 -5.81
N GLN A 177 9.83 22.86 -6.79
CA GLN A 177 9.31 24.21 -6.58
C GLN A 177 8.08 24.19 -5.67
N SER A 178 7.14 23.27 -5.95
CA SER A 178 5.92 23.09 -5.15
C SER A 178 6.25 22.69 -3.72
N LEU A 179 7.13 21.71 -3.53
CA LEU A 179 7.57 21.24 -2.22
C LEU A 179 8.32 22.35 -1.46
N SER A 180 9.17 23.13 -2.14
CA SER A 180 9.88 24.27 -1.55
C SER A 180 8.92 25.32 -1.00
N VAL A 181 7.87 25.66 -1.77
CA VAL A 181 6.80 26.57 -1.34
C VAL A 181 6.04 26.00 -0.15
N LEU A 182 5.62 24.74 -0.22
CA LEU A 182 4.89 24.08 0.86
C LEU A 182 5.71 24.03 2.16
N ARG A 183 6.98 23.61 2.07
CA ARG A 183 7.89 23.49 3.21
C ARG A 183 8.49 24.81 3.68
N ARG A 184 8.37 25.88 2.89
CA ARG A 184 8.93 27.22 3.14
C ARG A 184 10.45 27.21 3.33
N ILE A 185 11.13 26.35 2.58
CA ILE A 185 12.59 26.22 2.52
C ILE A 185 12.98 25.92 1.08
N LYS A 186 14.17 26.33 0.64
CA LYS A 186 14.67 25.94 -0.68
C LYS A 186 15.05 24.47 -0.64
N ILE A 187 14.47 23.66 -1.52
CA ILE A 187 14.75 22.23 -1.63
C ILE A 187 15.40 21.99 -2.99
N PRO A 188 16.73 21.91 -3.06
CA PRO A 188 17.43 21.72 -4.32
C PRO A 188 17.29 20.30 -4.87
N GLU A 189 17.07 19.32 -3.98
CA GLU A 189 16.90 17.92 -4.35
C GLU A 189 15.95 17.24 -3.35
N ALA A 190 15.04 16.44 -3.88
CA ALA A 190 14.13 15.56 -3.15
C ALA A 190 13.70 14.43 -4.07
N TYR A 191 13.23 13.36 -3.46
CA TYR A 191 12.81 12.15 -4.15
C TYR A 191 11.39 11.81 -3.74
N LYS A 192 10.73 10.96 -4.53
CA LYS A 192 9.34 10.58 -4.29
C LYS A 192 9.17 9.07 -4.35
N VAL A 193 8.06 8.63 -3.78
CA VAL A 193 7.56 7.26 -3.92
C VAL A 193 6.23 7.27 -4.66
N PHE A 194 5.73 6.09 -5.01
CA PHE A 194 4.46 5.99 -5.71
C PHE A 194 3.31 6.35 -4.78
N MET A 195 2.43 7.25 -5.22
CA MET A 195 1.14 7.49 -4.58
C MET A 195 0.08 7.73 -5.66
N ASP A 196 -0.94 6.89 -5.67
CA ASP A 196 -2.07 7.03 -6.59
C ASP A 196 -2.99 8.16 -6.12
N GLU A 197 -3.54 8.91 -7.07
CA GLU A 197 -4.55 9.93 -6.81
C GLU A 197 -5.96 9.34 -6.76
N GLN A 198 -6.15 8.13 -7.30
CA GLN A 198 -7.41 7.40 -7.20
C GLN A 198 -7.44 6.58 -5.89
N PRO A 199 -8.48 6.76 -5.06
CA PRO A 199 -8.65 5.92 -3.89
C PRO A 199 -8.90 4.46 -4.27
N GLN A 200 -8.30 3.56 -3.51
CA GLN A 200 -8.63 2.14 -3.47
C GLN A 200 -9.79 1.91 -2.52
N ILE A 201 -10.54 0.81 -2.71
CA ILE A 201 -11.67 0.44 -1.85
C ILE A 201 -11.29 -0.76 -1.01
N CYS A 202 -11.38 -0.62 0.31
CA CYS A 202 -11.25 -1.74 1.26
C CYS A 202 -12.64 -2.30 1.58
N PHE A 203 -12.82 -3.60 1.34
CA PHE A 203 -14.12 -4.27 1.43
C PHE A 203 -14.07 -5.64 2.12
N ARG A 204 -12.89 -6.06 2.61
CA ARG A 204 -12.76 -7.29 3.41
C ARG A 204 -12.04 -7.06 4.74
N GLY A 205 -12.42 -7.86 5.73
CA GLY A 205 -11.84 -7.85 7.07
C GLY A 205 -10.40 -8.39 7.12
N PRO A 206 -9.74 -8.30 8.28
CA PRO A 206 -8.36 -8.73 8.46
C PRO A 206 -8.19 -10.26 8.37
N GLU A 207 -6.94 -10.70 8.32
CA GLU A 207 -6.58 -12.08 8.63
C GLU A 207 -6.71 -12.29 10.14
N ILE A 208 -7.38 -13.35 10.56
CA ILE A 208 -7.64 -13.64 11.97
C ILE A 208 -6.65 -14.72 12.42
N LEU A 209 -5.82 -14.37 13.40
CA LEU A 209 -4.93 -15.30 14.06
C LEU A 209 -5.59 -15.84 15.32
N VAL A 210 -5.67 -17.16 15.44
CA VAL A 210 -6.20 -17.86 16.62
C VAL A 210 -5.07 -18.57 17.37
N PRO A 211 -5.09 -18.58 18.71
CA PRO A 211 -4.09 -19.31 19.48
C PRO A 211 -4.29 -20.81 19.28
N THR A 212 -3.20 -21.55 19.10
CA THR A 212 -3.21 -23.02 19.20
C THR A 212 -3.02 -23.44 20.65
N TYR A 213 -3.61 -24.57 21.02
CA TYR A 213 -3.38 -25.18 22.34
C TYR A 213 -1.88 -25.48 22.46
N ALA A 214 -1.25 -24.86 23.46
CA ALA A 214 0.16 -25.06 23.75
C ALA A 214 0.41 -26.53 24.10
N ASP A 215 1.46 -27.10 23.53
CA ASP A 215 2.05 -28.32 24.07
C ASP A 215 2.47 -28.00 25.52
N GLU A 216 2.05 -28.81 26.51
CA GLU A 216 2.23 -28.53 27.95
C GLU A 216 3.70 -28.32 28.36
N PHE A 217 4.63 -28.67 27.47
CA PHE A 217 6.08 -28.54 27.62
C PHE A 217 6.65 -27.19 27.16
N THR A 218 5.91 -26.36 26.43
CA THR A 218 6.39 -25.04 25.97
C THR A 218 5.38 -23.96 26.33
N SER A 219 5.75 -23.05 27.21
CA SER A 219 4.95 -21.88 27.63
C SER A 219 4.77 -20.82 26.52
N LYS A 220 5.05 -21.15 25.25
CA LYS A 220 4.89 -20.25 24.10
C LYS A 220 3.56 -20.52 23.40
N LYS A 221 2.63 -19.56 23.50
CA LYS A 221 1.41 -19.54 22.67
C LYS A 221 1.81 -19.35 21.21
N GLN A 222 1.51 -20.33 20.37
CA GLN A 222 1.60 -20.19 18.91
C GLN A 222 0.29 -19.67 18.36
N PHE A 223 0.35 -18.88 17.29
CA PHE A 223 -0.82 -18.36 16.61
C PHE A 223 -0.83 -18.86 15.17
N ILE A 224 -1.98 -19.37 14.73
CA ILE A 224 -2.20 -19.79 13.35
C ILE A 224 -3.33 -18.98 12.73
N ALA A 225 -3.27 -18.77 11.43
CA ALA A 225 -4.34 -18.10 10.71
C ALA A 225 -5.55 -19.02 10.54
N ASP A 226 -6.73 -18.51 10.91
CA ASP A 226 -7.99 -19.23 10.75
C ASP A 226 -8.59 -18.96 9.38
N SER A 227 -8.61 -19.98 8.51
CA SER A 227 -9.09 -19.86 7.14
C SER A 227 -10.59 -19.53 6.99
N VAL A 228 -11.40 -19.78 8.03
CA VAL A 228 -12.85 -19.54 8.01
C VAL A 228 -13.17 -18.13 8.48
N LEU A 229 -12.46 -17.66 9.52
CA LEU A 229 -12.68 -16.34 10.12
C LEU A 229 -11.93 -15.22 9.38
N SER A 230 -10.90 -15.56 8.59
CA SER A 230 -10.06 -14.59 7.89
C SER A 230 -10.72 -14.02 6.63
N TYR A 231 -10.45 -12.73 6.38
CA TYR A 231 -10.90 -12.00 5.19
C TYR A 231 -12.43 -12.06 4.91
N PRO A 232 -13.31 -11.93 5.91
CA PRO A 232 -14.75 -11.88 5.63
C PRO A 232 -15.08 -10.65 4.78
N LEU A 233 -16.13 -10.72 3.94
CA LEU A 233 -16.68 -9.51 3.34
C LEU A 233 -17.12 -8.56 4.47
N LEU A 234 -16.77 -7.29 4.35
CA LEU A 234 -17.23 -6.29 5.29
C LEU A 234 -18.74 -6.05 5.12
N PRO A 235 -19.47 -5.77 6.22
CA PRO A 235 -20.78 -5.16 6.13
C PRO A 235 -20.75 -3.91 5.24
N LYS A 236 -21.82 -3.64 4.50
CA LYS A 236 -21.86 -2.57 3.49
C LYS A 236 -21.49 -1.21 4.10
N GLU A 237 -21.92 -0.96 5.33
CA GLU A 237 -21.66 0.25 6.13
C GLU A 237 -20.23 0.35 6.68
N LYS A 238 -19.37 -0.65 6.43
CA LYS A 238 -17.94 -0.67 6.81
C LYS A 238 -17.01 -0.63 5.61
N ILE A 239 -17.52 -0.65 4.38
CA ILE A 239 -16.71 -0.49 3.16
C ILE A 239 -16.21 0.95 3.09
N PHE A 240 -14.92 1.16 2.85
CA PHE A 240 -14.33 2.50 2.89
C PHE A 240 -13.23 2.71 1.83
N PRO A 241 -13.04 3.96 1.37
CA PRO A 241 -11.93 4.28 0.48
C PRO A 241 -10.66 4.61 1.28
N PHE A 242 -9.49 4.40 0.66
CA PHE A 242 -8.19 4.87 1.14
C PHE A 242 -7.29 5.24 -0.04
N TYR A 243 -6.30 6.12 0.15
CA TYR A 243 -5.27 6.33 -0.88
C TYR A 243 -4.13 5.34 -0.67
N GLU A 244 -3.64 4.71 -1.73
CA GLU A 244 -2.47 3.84 -1.61
C GLU A 244 -1.19 4.64 -1.82
N ILE A 245 -0.25 4.55 -0.88
CA ILE A 245 1.13 5.00 -1.05
C ILE A 245 2.04 3.77 -0.99
N ARG A 246 2.81 3.50 -2.05
CA ARG A 246 3.67 2.31 -2.15
C ARG A 246 5.12 2.71 -1.98
N ALA A 247 5.80 2.09 -1.03
CA ALA A 247 7.23 2.25 -0.84
C ALA A 247 7.85 0.94 -0.36
N ALA A 248 9.00 0.59 -0.93
CA ALA A 248 9.75 -0.61 -0.59
C ALA A 248 10.88 -0.30 0.38
N ALA A 249 10.89 -0.97 1.54
CA ALA A 249 11.99 -0.89 2.49
C ALA A 249 13.22 -1.63 1.93
N PRO A 250 14.43 -1.40 2.48
CA PRO A 250 15.60 -2.22 2.16
C PRO A 250 15.32 -3.68 2.50
N GLU A 251 15.58 -4.60 1.56
CA GLU A 251 15.46 -6.04 1.79
C GLU A 251 16.79 -6.59 2.30
N LEU A 252 16.81 -7.06 3.55
CA LEU A 252 18.03 -7.44 4.27
C LEU A 252 18.13 -8.94 4.53
N VAL A 253 17.21 -9.74 3.98
CA VAL A 253 17.25 -11.21 4.09
C VAL A 253 18.58 -11.72 3.53
N GLY A 254 19.30 -12.51 4.33
CA GLY A 254 20.59 -13.09 3.94
C GLY A 254 21.74 -12.10 3.78
N LYS A 255 21.59 -10.83 4.22
CA LYS A 255 22.63 -9.79 4.09
C LYS A 255 23.22 -9.45 5.45
N GLU A 256 24.54 -9.39 5.54
CA GLU A 256 25.23 -8.77 6.67
C GLU A 256 25.15 -7.25 6.55
N ILE A 257 24.71 -6.59 7.62
CA ILE A 257 24.56 -5.13 7.65
C ILE A 257 25.68 -4.56 8.51
N ASP A 258 26.61 -3.88 7.86
CA ASP A 258 27.55 -3.00 8.55
C ASP A 258 26.83 -1.74 9.03
N LEU A 259 26.48 -1.74 10.32
CA LEU A 259 25.83 -0.62 10.98
C LEU A 259 26.77 0.59 11.16
N ASP A 260 28.08 0.36 11.20
CA ASP A 260 29.08 1.41 11.45
C ASP A 260 29.31 2.26 10.19
N SER A 261 29.11 1.68 9.00
CA SER A 261 29.23 2.40 7.72
C SER A 261 28.23 3.55 7.53
N GLY A 262 27.13 3.58 8.29
CA GLY A 262 26.02 4.52 8.10
C GLY A 262 25.21 4.37 6.81
N LYS A 263 25.61 3.48 5.88
CA LYS A 263 24.94 3.29 4.58
C LYS A 263 23.48 2.84 4.73
N TYR A 264 23.25 1.87 5.61
CA TYR A 264 21.92 1.36 5.90
C TYR A 264 20.98 2.45 6.45
N THR A 265 21.47 3.21 7.45
CA THR A 265 20.70 4.31 8.04
C THR A 265 20.47 5.45 7.04
N SER A 266 21.42 5.71 6.14
CA SER A 266 21.27 6.71 5.09
C SER A 266 20.23 6.31 4.05
N ASP A 267 20.23 5.04 3.58
CA ASP A 267 19.22 4.53 2.64
C ASP A 267 17.81 4.58 3.27
N LEU A 268 17.66 4.11 4.52
CA LEU A 268 16.39 4.21 5.23
C LEU A 268 15.89 5.66 5.35
N ARG A 269 16.76 6.58 5.76
CA ARG A 269 16.41 8.00 5.89
C ARG A 269 16.01 8.62 4.57
N HIS A 270 16.72 8.29 3.49
CA HIS A 270 16.41 8.72 2.14
C HIS A 270 15.00 8.31 1.73
N ARG A 271 14.67 7.02 1.91
CA ARG A 271 13.36 6.51 1.51
C ARG A 271 12.21 7.02 2.39
N ILE A 272 12.42 7.12 3.70
CA ILE A 272 11.43 7.71 4.63
C ILE A 272 11.21 9.19 4.29
N SER A 273 12.27 9.93 3.95
CA SER A 273 12.14 11.31 3.48
C SER A 273 11.31 11.39 2.21
N ALA A 274 11.59 10.52 1.22
CA ALA A 274 10.83 10.47 -0.03
C ALA A 274 9.35 10.14 0.21
N LEU A 275 9.05 9.21 1.11
CA LEU A 275 7.69 8.87 1.54
C LEU A 275 6.95 10.08 2.11
N LEU A 276 7.56 10.77 3.09
CA LEU A 276 6.93 11.91 3.75
C LEU A 276 6.82 13.14 2.83
N ASP A 277 7.84 13.41 2.01
CA ASP A 277 7.81 14.52 1.05
C ASP A 277 6.80 14.27 -0.06
N THR A 278 6.56 13.00 -0.45
CA THR A 278 5.46 12.62 -1.36
C THR A 278 4.10 12.97 -0.76
N LEU A 279 3.86 12.63 0.52
CA LEU A 279 2.61 12.99 1.20
C LEU A 279 2.40 14.51 1.24
N ILE A 280 3.46 15.28 1.55
CA ILE A 280 3.41 16.76 1.56
C ILE A 280 3.08 17.29 0.17
N LEU A 281 3.77 16.80 -0.87
CA LEU A 281 3.55 17.21 -2.27
C LEU A 281 2.11 16.92 -2.72
N LYS A 282 1.57 15.76 -2.33
CA LYS A 282 0.18 15.34 -2.57
C LYS A 282 -0.82 15.99 -1.60
N ARG A 283 -0.38 16.93 -0.76
CA ARG A 283 -1.18 17.69 0.21
C ARG A 283 -1.95 16.81 1.19
N LYS A 284 -1.34 15.69 1.57
CA LYS A 284 -1.88 14.77 2.57
C LYS A 284 -1.32 15.12 3.93
N THR A 285 -2.23 15.54 4.80
CA THR A 285 -1.94 15.93 6.18
C THR A 285 -2.02 14.75 7.12
N ASP A 286 -2.66 13.66 6.69
CA ASP A 286 -2.91 12.49 7.49
C ASP A 286 -2.35 11.27 6.79
N ALA A 287 -1.91 10.25 7.53
CA ALA A 287 -1.37 9.02 6.97
C ALA A 287 -1.43 7.84 7.96
N ILE A 288 -1.53 6.64 7.40
CA ILE A 288 -1.41 5.37 8.11
C ILE A 288 -0.15 4.70 7.59
N LEU A 289 0.83 4.56 8.47
CA LEU A 289 2.13 3.97 8.17
C LEU A 289 2.21 2.59 8.85
N GLY A 290 3.34 2.22 9.43
CA GLY A 290 3.49 1.00 10.21
C GLY A 290 4.95 0.61 10.41
N ALA A 291 5.18 -0.62 10.85
CA ALA A 291 6.52 -1.19 11.07
C ALA A 291 7.24 -1.54 9.75
N TRP A 292 7.51 -0.52 8.93
CA TRP A 292 7.97 -0.65 7.55
C TRP A 292 9.26 -1.47 7.42
N GLY A 293 9.17 -2.60 6.72
CA GLY A 293 10.30 -3.52 6.49
C GLY A 293 10.79 -4.30 7.72
N CYS A 294 10.14 -4.15 8.89
CA CYS A 294 10.56 -4.78 10.15
C CYS A 294 10.09 -6.24 10.31
N GLY A 295 9.51 -6.81 9.26
CA GLY A 295 9.09 -8.21 9.19
C GLY A 295 9.94 -9.05 8.25
N SER A 296 9.36 -9.48 7.14
CA SER A 296 10.02 -10.31 6.12
C SER A 296 11.35 -9.72 5.62
N PHE A 297 11.49 -8.40 5.58
CA PHE A 297 12.70 -7.71 5.11
C PHE A 297 13.79 -7.51 6.18
N LYS A 298 13.53 -7.93 7.43
CA LYS A 298 14.52 -7.97 8.52
C LYS A 298 15.19 -6.64 8.86
N ASN A 299 14.49 -5.52 8.65
CA ASN A 299 14.93 -4.23 9.17
C ASN A 299 14.86 -4.20 10.71
N LYS A 300 15.78 -3.46 11.34
CA LYS A 300 15.80 -3.33 12.80
C LYS A 300 14.74 -2.31 13.25
N PRO A 301 13.74 -2.69 14.08
CA PRO A 301 12.63 -1.81 14.44
C PRO A 301 13.08 -0.53 15.16
N ASP A 302 14.09 -0.58 16.03
CA ASP A 302 14.63 0.61 16.70
C ASP A 302 15.22 1.62 15.70
N VAL A 303 15.92 1.13 14.68
CA VAL A 303 16.52 1.98 13.63
C VAL A 303 15.43 2.61 12.78
N VAL A 304 14.46 1.82 12.32
CA VAL A 304 13.35 2.31 11.50
C VAL A 304 12.50 3.32 12.26
N ALA A 305 12.09 3.00 13.49
CA ALA A 305 11.27 3.89 14.33
C ALA A 305 12.02 5.18 14.70
N GLY A 306 13.32 5.09 15.00
CA GLY A 306 14.17 6.25 15.25
C GLY A 306 14.26 7.19 14.04
N ILE A 307 14.50 6.66 12.84
CA ILE A 307 14.56 7.47 11.62
C ILE A 307 13.20 8.08 11.29
N PHE A 308 12.09 7.33 11.44
CA PHE A 308 10.76 7.90 11.28
C PHE A 308 10.53 9.08 12.22
N ARG A 309 10.92 8.96 13.50
CA ARG A 309 10.76 10.04 14.48
C ARG A 309 11.46 11.30 14.00
N GLU A 310 12.74 11.19 13.65
CA GLU A 310 13.54 12.33 13.21
C GLU A 310 13.01 12.97 11.93
N GLU A 311 12.59 12.16 10.95
CA GLU A 311 12.08 12.68 9.67
C GLU A 311 10.68 13.27 9.78
N ILE A 312 9.84 12.75 10.69
CA ILE A 312 8.55 13.34 11.03
C ILE A 312 8.75 14.66 11.79
N GLU A 313 9.64 14.73 12.78
CA GLU A 313 9.94 15.97 13.53
C GLU A 313 10.35 17.12 12.58
N LYS A 314 11.20 16.84 11.58
CA LYS A 314 11.59 17.80 10.52
C LYS A 314 10.43 18.31 9.67
N ARG A 315 9.30 17.60 9.68
CA ARG A 315 8.12 17.84 8.83
C ARG A 315 6.82 18.03 9.62
N ALA A 316 6.89 18.08 10.95
CA ALA A 316 5.74 17.99 11.84
C ALA A 316 4.63 19.01 11.51
N LYS A 317 5.01 20.21 11.07
CA LYS A 317 4.07 21.28 10.67
C LYS A 317 3.16 20.96 9.48
N HIS A 318 3.49 19.93 8.70
CA HIS A 318 2.74 19.52 7.50
C HIS A 318 1.73 18.42 7.75
N PHE A 319 1.85 17.75 8.90
CA PHE A 319 0.97 16.65 9.26
C PHE A 319 0.04 17.08 10.38
N GLN A 320 -1.19 16.59 10.31
CA GLN A 320 -2.19 16.66 11.34
C GLN A 320 -2.14 15.34 12.13
N HIS A 321 -2.36 14.20 11.48
CA HIS A 321 -2.47 12.90 12.16
C HIS A 321 -1.71 11.79 11.43
N ILE A 322 -0.72 11.18 12.08
CA ILE A 322 -0.04 9.99 11.56
C ILE A 322 -0.29 8.83 12.51
N VAL A 323 -0.75 7.70 11.98
CA VAL A 323 -1.01 6.50 12.78
C VAL A 323 -0.08 5.37 12.36
N PHE A 324 0.52 4.71 13.33
CA PHE A 324 1.30 3.48 13.16
C PHE A 324 0.53 2.31 13.76
N PRO A 325 -0.35 1.66 13.00
CA PRO A 325 -0.99 0.41 13.40
C PRO A 325 0.00 -0.75 13.27
N ILE A 326 0.30 -1.42 14.38
CA ILE A 326 1.29 -2.49 14.43
C ILE A 326 0.72 -3.67 15.22
N ILE A 327 0.60 -4.81 14.56
CA ILE A 327 0.36 -6.10 15.22
C ILE A 327 1.71 -6.75 15.43
N ASP A 328 2.00 -7.12 16.67
CA ASP A 328 3.14 -7.98 16.99
C ASP A 328 2.87 -9.40 16.51
N THR A 329 3.90 -10.03 15.98
CA THR A 329 3.85 -11.45 15.63
C THR A 329 4.52 -12.26 16.73
N GLN A 330 4.42 -13.59 16.66
CA GLN A 330 5.13 -14.48 17.57
C GLN A 330 6.66 -14.36 17.50
N TYR A 331 7.19 -13.72 16.46
CA TYR A 331 8.62 -13.56 16.22
C TYR A 331 9.13 -12.13 16.45
N GLU A 332 8.25 -11.13 16.37
CA GLU A 332 8.64 -9.73 16.27
C GLU A 332 7.73 -8.86 17.15
N ALA A 333 8.35 -8.24 18.16
CA ALA A 333 7.71 -7.28 19.06
C ALA A 333 7.98 -5.85 18.58
N ASN A 334 7.36 -5.46 17.47
CA ASN A 334 7.55 -4.16 16.82
C ASN A 334 6.75 -3.05 17.52
N TYR A 335 5.55 -3.35 18.01
CA TYR A 335 4.66 -2.39 18.68
C TYR A 335 5.33 -1.67 19.86
N PRO A 336 5.93 -2.36 20.86
CA PRO A 336 6.53 -1.66 22.00
C PRO A 336 7.69 -0.74 21.59
N VAL A 337 8.47 -1.13 20.58
CA VAL A 337 9.57 -0.31 20.04
C VAL A 337 9.01 0.94 19.39
N PHE A 338 8.10 0.80 18.42
CA PHE A 338 7.53 1.96 17.73
C PHE A 338 6.77 2.88 18.70
N LYS A 339 6.06 2.31 19.67
CA LYS A 339 5.35 3.08 20.71
C LYS A 339 6.32 3.95 21.49
N LYS A 340 7.45 3.39 21.94
CA LYS A 340 8.50 4.13 22.67
C LYS A 340 9.04 5.32 21.86
N TYR A 341 9.27 5.14 20.56
CA TYR A 341 9.89 6.18 19.73
C TYR A 341 8.93 7.25 19.24
N LEU A 342 7.68 6.88 18.91
CA LEU A 342 6.79 7.71 18.08
C LEU A 342 5.49 8.13 18.78
N ASP A 343 4.98 7.37 19.75
CA ASP A 343 3.65 7.61 20.31
C ASP A 343 3.59 8.97 21.02
N GLY A 344 2.58 9.78 20.69
CA GLY A 344 2.41 11.12 21.25
C GLY A 344 3.33 12.21 20.68
N LEU A 345 4.15 11.91 19.67
CA LEU A 345 4.94 12.93 18.97
C LEU A 345 4.03 14.04 18.44
N LYS A 346 4.30 15.29 18.81
CA LYS A 346 3.45 16.44 18.44
C LYS A 346 3.59 16.76 16.95
N LEU A 347 2.45 16.89 16.28
CA LEU A 347 2.33 17.39 14.90
C LEU A 347 1.75 18.81 14.91
N GLY A 348 1.69 19.48 13.76
CA GLY A 348 1.55 20.94 13.74
C GLY A 348 0.20 21.52 13.30
N ASN A 349 -0.10 22.71 13.83
CA ASN A 349 -1.34 23.48 13.66
C ASN A 349 -1.63 24.01 12.24
N LEU A 350 -0.69 23.90 11.31
CA LEU A 350 -0.79 24.47 9.95
C LEU A 350 -1.33 23.47 8.92
N ALA A 351 -1.32 22.17 9.22
CA ALA A 351 -1.73 21.11 8.31
C ALA A 351 -3.18 21.33 7.81
N GLY A 352 -4.12 21.64 8.70
CA GLY A 352 -5.54 21.86 8.34
C GLY A 352 -5.97 23.29 7.96
N LYS A 353 -5.12 24.31 8.12
CA LYS A 353 -5.51 25.74 7.96
C LYS A 353 -5.31 26.31 6.55
N SER A 354 -4.92 25.46 5.61
CA SER A 354 -4.70 25.82 4.22
C SER A 354 -6.05 25.88 3.48
N SER A 355 -6.82 26.97 3.67
CA SER A 355 -8.00 27.26 2.85
C SER A 355 -7.53 27.72 1.47
N TYR A 356 -7.32 26.79 0.54
CA TYR A 356 -7.08 27.14 -0.86
C TYR A 356 -8.37 26.99 -1.67
N ASN A 357 -8.60 27.98 -2.53
CA ASN A 357 -9.83 28.18 -3.29
C ASN A 357 -10.15 26.97 -4.18
N THR A 358 -11.08 26.12 -3.72
CA THR A 358 -11.46 24.84 -4.33
C THR A 358 -12.24 25.01 -5.64
N LYS A 359 -12.62 26.24 -6.01
CA LYS A 359 -13.47 26.54 -7.18
C LYS A 359 -12.84 26.20 -8.54
N ALA A 360 -11.52 25.98 -8.63
CA ALA A 360 -10.84 25.67 -9.89
C ALA A 360 -10.82 24.17 -10.27
N LEU A 361 -11.19 23.26 -9.36
CA LEU A 361 -11.01 21.81 -9.56
C LEU A 361 -12.33 21.02 -9.71
N THR A 362 -13.47 21.68 -9.59
CA THR A 362 -14.80 21.07 -9.79
C THR A 362 -15.22 20.86 -11.25
N LEU A 363 -14.36 21.17 -12.23
CA LEU A 363 -14.70 21.10 -13.67
C LEU A 363 -13.94 20.05 -14.48
N LEU A 364 -13.10 19.21 -13.87
CA LEU A 364 -12.52 18.07 -14.56
C LEU A 364 -13.07 16.80 -13.94
N ASN A 365 -14.11 16.27 -14.57
CA ASN A 365 -14.50 14.88 -14.45
C ASN A 365 -13.30 14.00 -14.88
N PRO A 366 -12.61 13.30 -13.97
CA PRO A 366 -11.36 12.61 -14.30
C PRO A 366 -11.57 11.28 -15.06
N TYR A 367 -12.80 10.93 -15.45
CA TYR A 367 -13.14 9.67 -16.14
C TYR A 367 -12.93 9.68 -17.67
N SER A 368 -12.05 10.52 -18.23
CA SER A 368 -11.87 10.65 -19.69
C SER A 368 -10.61 9.99 -20.29
N MET A 369 -9.78 9.27 -19.53
CA MET A 369 -8.49 8.75 -20.03
C MET A 369 -8.53 7.33 -20.64
N TYR A 370 -9.66 6.93 -21.21
CA TYR A 370 -9.75 5.73 -22.07
C TYR A 370 -10.30 6.09 -23.46
N ALA A 371 -9.50 6.80 -24.23
CA ALA A 371 -9.61 6.86 -25.69
C ALA A 371 -8.26 6.42 -26.28
N PRO A 372 -8.16 5.27 -26.98
CA PRO A 372 -6.92 4.84 -27.60
C PRO A 372 -6.63 5.70 -28.83
N GLY A 373 -5.67 6.61 -28.71
CA GLY A 373 -5.04 7.28 -29.84
C GLY A 373 -3.99 6.35 -30.47
N HIS A 374 -4.30 5.86 -31.66
CA HIS A 374 -3.44 5.01 -32.48
C HIS A 374 -2.03 5.60 -32.72
N LYS A 375 -1.00 4.77 -32.55
CA LYS A 375 0.13 4.61 -33.48
C LYS A 375 0.95 3.37 -33.08
N LYS A 376 1.00 2.38 -33.98
CA LYS A 376 1.88 1.20 -33.90
C LYS A 376 3.35 1.64 -33.95
N PRO A 377 4.24 1.15 -33.08
CA PRO A 377 5.67 1.15 -33.34
C PRO A 377 6.05 -0.06 -34.20
N GLU A 378 6.87 0.19 -35.21
CA GLU A 378 7.47 -0.78 -36.11
C GLU A 378 8.53 -1.64 -35.39
N THR A 379 8.57 -2.92 -35.73
CA THR A 379 9.56 -3.92 -35.31
C THR A 379 10.93 -3.64 -35.91
N PRO A 380 12.02 -3.71 -35.12
CA PRO A 380 13.34 -4.04 -35.63
C PRO A 380 13.72 -5.49 -35.33
N SER A 381 14.66 -5.95 -36.15
CA SER A 381 15.15 -7.30 -36.41
C SER A 381 15.81 -8.02 -35.23
N LYS A 382 15.79 -9.35 -35.35
CA LYS A 382 16.62 -10.32 -34.63
C LYS A 382 18.11 -10.00 -34.85
N ASP A 383 18.90 -9.97 -33.78
CA ASP A 383 20.14 -10.73 -33.67
C ASP A 383 20.63 -10.78 -32.21
N GLU A 384 21.03 -11.99 -31.84
CA GLU A 384 21.96 -12.45 -30.78
C GLU A 384 22.07 -11.69 -29.44
N LEU A 385 21.75 -12.38 -28.35
CA LEU A 385 22.72 -12.55 -27.26
C LEU A 385 22.40 -13.78 -26.38
N GLN A 386 23.47 -14.52 -26.08
CA GLN A 386 23.49 -15.79 -25.36
C GLN A 386 23.13 -15.65 -23.88
N SER A 387 22.43 -16.65 -23.36
CA SER A 387 22.06 -16.83 -21.96
C SER A 387 23.17 -17.51 -21.15
N PRO A 388 23.43 -17.06 -19.91
CA PRO A 388 23.95 -17.92 -18.87
C PRO A 388 22.79 -18.55 -18.09
N THR A 389 22.85 -19.86 -17.92
CA THR A 389 21.96 -20.67 -17.09
C THR A 389 22.31 -20.50 -15.61
N CYS A 390 21.29 -20.49 -14.74
CA CYS A 390 21.47 -20.80 -13.32
C CYS A 390 20.31 -21.65 -12.80
N GLY A 391 20.68 -22.80 -12.25
CA GLY A 391 19.81 -23.72 -11.54
C GLY A 391 19.47 -23.22 -10.13
N PRO A 392 18.76 -24.05 -9.34
CA PRO A 392 18.09 -23.60 -8.14
C PRO A 392 19.06 -23.51 -6.95
N LEU A 393 19.09 -22.35 -6.30
CA LEU A 393 19.38 -22.19 -4.87
C LEU A 393 18.55 -21.03 -4.31
#